data_AF-A0A4P8J1Y9-F1
#
_entry.id   AF-A0A4P8J1Y9-F1
#
_cell.length_a   1.000
_cell.length_b   1.000
_cell.length_c   1.000
_cell.angle_alpha   90.00
_cell.angle_beta   90.00
_cell.angle_gamma   90.00
#
_symmetry.space_group_name_H-M   'P 1'
#
loop_
_entity.id
_entity.type
_entity.pdbx_description
1 polymer ?
#
loop_
_entity_poly.entity_id
_entity_poly.type
_entity_poly.pdbx_seq_one_letter_code
_entity_poly.pdbx_strand_id
1 'polypeptide(L)'
;MKNAVAFFKKNHQINRFCVVGYQWPDGYVNVWVLWREEKRLLLWDGALDPDSRADTLIGVHRSLKLGKDTVKTENDINGSTYLVTEQWWHAVADDCMKHGEKYVIQPFKVAEPAKPSDD
;
A
#
# COMPACT_ATOMS: atom_id res chain seq x y z
N MET A 1 -5.06 17.29 6.29
CA MET A 1 -4.23 16.14 5.86
C MET A 1 -4.18 15.09 6.97
N LYS A 2 -4.49 13.82 6.69
CA LYS A 2 -4.33 12.72 7.65
C LYS A 2 -3.23 11.77 7.14
N ASN A 3 -2.18 11.55 7.91
CA ASN A 3 -1.10 10.62 7.55
C ASN A 3 -1.62 9.17 7.55
N ALA A 4 -1.42 8.42 6.46
CA ALA A 4 -1.94 7.06 6.30
C ALA A 4 -1.41 6.08 7.37
N VAL A 5 -0.13 6.15 7.72
CA VAL A 5 0.47 5.31 8.79
C VAL A 5 -0.22 5.56 10.14
N ALA A 6 -0.53 6.83 10.43
CA ALA A 6 -1.27 7.20 11.64
C ALA A 6 -2.74 6.74 11.58
N PHE A 7 -3.39 6.81 10.41
CA PHE A 7 -4.76 6.30 10.22
C PHE A 7 -4.87 4.82 10.55
N PHE A 8 -3.89 4.01 10.13
CA PHE A 8 -3.78 2.59 10.51
C PHE A 8 -3.28 2.36 11.94
N LYS A 9 -3.04 3.42 12.72
CA LYS A 9 -2.49 3.39 14.08
C LYS A 9 -1.11 2.71 14.16
N LYS A 10 -0.29 2.81 13.12
CA LYS A 10 1.05 2.21 13.02
C LYS A 10 2.19 3.21 13.14
N ASN A 11 1.91 4.43 13.60
CA ASN A 11 2.89 5.49 13.78
C ASN A 11 3.87 5.25 14.96
N HIS A 12 3.65 4.22 15.77
CA HIS A 12 4.50 3.86 16.91
C HIS A 12 5.60 2.85 16.57
N GLN A 13 5.72 2.44 15.30
CA GLN A 13 6.72 1.49 14.83
C GLN A 13 7.43 2.01 13.58
N ILE A 14 8.54 1.38 13.21
CA ILE A 14 9.18 1.60 11.91
C ILE A 14 8.27 1.00 10.84
N ASN A 15 8.02 1.73 9.77
CA ASN A 15 7.24 1.25 8.63
C ASN A 15 8.08 1.31 7.36
N ARG A 16 8.26 0.16 6.72
CA ARG A 16 9.04 -0.01 5.51
C ARG A 16 8.11 -0.25 4.34
N PHE A 17 8.21 0.67 3.38
CA PHE A 17 7.45 0.64 2.15
C PHE A 17 8.38 0.36 0.98
N CYS A 18 7.82 -0.28 -0.03
CA CYS A 18 8.44 -0.40 -1.34
C CYS A 18 7.37 -0.13 -2.40
N VAL A 19 7.70 0.63 -3.43
CA VAL A 19 6.81 1.03 -4.52
C VAL A 19 7.33 0.44 -5.83
N VAL A 20 6.47 -0.27 -6.56
CA VAL A 20 6.79 -0.83 -7.89
C VAL A 20 5.65 -0.56 -8.86
N GLY A 21 5.99 -0.06 -10.06
CA GLY A 21 5.04 0.22 -11.13
C GLY A 21 5.15 -0.80 -12.26
N TYR A 22 4.01 -1.16 -12.84
CA TYR A 22 3.94 -2.04 -14.00
C TYR A 22 3.25 -1.32 -15.15
N GLN A 23 3.73 -1.55 -16.36
CA GLN A 23 3.10 -1.11 -17.59
C GLN A 23 2.94 -2.32 -18.51
N TRP A 24 1.71 -2.57 -18.96
CA TRP A 24 1.37 -3.65 -19.87
C TRP A 24 1.44 -3.19 -21.33
N PRO A 25 1.57 -4.12 -22.29
CA PRO A 25 1.63 -3.79 -23.72
C PRO A 25 0.41 -3.03 -24.26
N ASP A 26 -0.75 -3.18 -23.62
CA ASP A 26 -1.99 -2.47 -23.94
C ASP A 26 -2.05 -1.04 -23.39
N GLY A 27 -1.00 -0.60 -22.68
CA GLY A 27 -0.92 0.72 -22.06
C GLY A 27 -1.55 0.81 -20.68
N TYR A 28 -2.10 -0.28 -20.14
CA TYR A 28 -2.54 -0.31 -18.75
C TYR A 28 -1.34 -0.11 -17.82
N VAL A 29 -1.52 0.68 -16.76
CA VAL A 29 -0.50 0.96 -15.75
C VAL A 29 -1.09 0.77 -14.38
N ASN A 30 -0.34 0.15 -13.48
CA ASN A 30 -0.68 0.14 -12.05
C ASN A 30 0.57 0.27 -11.19
N VAL A 31 0.38 0.66 -9.93
CA VAL A 31 1.45 0.74 -8.95
C VAL A 31 1.05 -0.04 -7.70
N TRP A 32 1.95 -0.89 -7.23
CA TRP A 32 1.79 -1.61 -5.98
C TRP A 32 2.76 -1.07 -4.93
N VAL A 33 2.22 -0.85 -3.72
CA VAL A 33 3.02 -0.49 -2.55
C VAL A 33 3.03 -1.66 -1.57
N LEU A 34 4.20 -2.25 -1.36
CA LEU A 34 4.43 -3.24 -0.32
C LEU A 34 4.67 -2.54 1.02
N TRP A 35 3.81 -2.80 2.00
CA TRP A 35 4.05 -2.48 3.41
C TRP A 35 4.49 -3.74 4.15
N ARG A 36 5.78 -3.81 4.48
CA ARG A 36 6.42 -5.02 4.98
C ARG A 36 5.90 -5.46 6.34
N GLU A 37 5.83 -4.55 7.31
CA GLU A 37 5.43 -4.87 8.68
C GLU A 37 3.97 -5.34 8.77
N GLU A 38 3.09 -4.82 7.91
CA GLU A 38 1.68 -5.24 7.86
C GLU A 38 1.42 -6.41 6.91
N LYS A 39 2.43 -6.87 6.16
CA LYS A 39 2.33 -7.86 5.08
C LYS A 39 1.20 -7.52 4.11
N ARG A 40 1.18 -6.27 3.63
CA ARG A 40 0.14 -5.74 2.74
C ARG A 40 0.71 -5.28 1.41
N LEU A 41 0.00 -5.59 0.33
CA LEU A 41 0.13 -4.90 -0.95
C LEU A 41 -1.02 -3.91 -1.09
N LEU A 42 -0.70 -2.66 -1.36
CA LEU A 42 -1.67 -1.59 -1.55
C LEU A 42 -1.66 -1.20 -3.03
N LEU A 43 -2.83 -1.28 -3.67
CA LEU A 43 -2.96 -0.78 -5.04
C LEU A 43 -3.03 0.74 -4.97
N TRP A 44 -2.02 1.37 -5.54
CA TRP A 44 -1.89 2.82 -5.62
C TRP A 44 -2.08 3.21 -7.07
N ASP A 45 -3.05 4.08 -7.34
CA ASP A 45 -3.29 4.60 -8.69
C ASP A 45 -2.18 5.57 -9.13
N GLY A 46 -1.29 5.94 -8.21
CA GLY A 46 -0.27 6.95 -8.42
C GLY A 46 -0.86 8.37 -8.43
N ALA A 47 0.00 9.33 -8.73
CA ALA A 47 -0.41 10.64 -9.21
C ALA A 47 0.53 11.04 -10.35
N LEU A 48 -0.05 11.45 -11.48
CA LEU A 48 0.70 12.00 -12.61
C LEU A 48 1.36 13.33 -12.22
N ASP A 49 0.67 14.10 -11.37
CA ASP A 49 1.19 15.33 -10.78
C ASP A 49 2.06 15.02 -9.54
N PRO A 50 3.34 15.43 -9.52
CA PRO A 50 4.23 15.23 -8.39
C PRO A 50 3.71 15.79 -7.06
N ASP A 51 3.00 16.92 -7.10
CA ASP A 51 2.57 17.63 -5.89
C ASP A 51 1.41 16.92 -5.18
N SER A 52 0.65 16.09 -5.91
CA SER A 52 -0.49 15.32 -5.38
C SER A 52 -0.15 13.84 -5.08
N ARG A 53 1.10 13.42 -5.27
CA ARG A 53 1.56 12.05 -4.91
C ARG A 53 1.36 11.71 -3.43
N ALA A 54 1.58 12.67 -2.53
CA ALA A 54 1.41 12.45 -1.09
C ALA A 54 -0.06 12.23 -0.69
N ASP A 55 -1.00 12.90 -1.36
CA ASP A 55 -2.43 12.78 -1.09
C ASP A 55 -3.02 11.50 -1.66
N THR A 56 -2.54 11.03 -2.83
CA THR A 56 -3.02 9.78 -3.45
C THR A 56 -2.55 8.52 -2.71
N LEU A 57 -1.46 8.60 -1.94
CA LEU A 57 -1.05 7.50 -1.03
C LEU A 57 -2.10 7.21 0.06
N ILE A 58 -3.04 8.15 0.33
CA ILE A 58 -4.15 7.97 1.25
C ILE A 58 -5.32 7.21 0.58
N GLY A 59 -5.43 7.28 -0.76
CA GLY A 59 -6.51 6.71 -1.57
C GLY A 59 -6.16 5.37 -2.22
N VAL A 60 -5.71 4.39 -1.43
CA VAL A 60 -5.40 3.06 -1.99
C VAL A 60 -6.69 2.34 -2.41
N HIS A 61 -6.77 1.92 -3.67
CA HIS A 61 -7.96 1.30 -4.26
C HIS A 61 -8.16 -0.15 -3.79
N ARG A 62 -7.09 -0.78 -3.30
CA ARG A 62 -7.13 -2.15 -2.76
C ARG A 62 -6.06 -2.32 -1.69
N SER A 63 -6.37 -3.13 -0.67
CA SER A 63 -5.40 -3.54 0.36
C SER A 63 -5.45 -5.05 0.52
N LEU A 64 -4.38 -5.72 0.11
CA LEU A 64 -4.25 -7.19 0.10
C LEU A 64 -3.28 -7.64 1.18
N LYS A 65 -3.82 -8.20 2.27
CA LYS A 65 -3.03 -8.75 3.37
C LYS A 65 -2.72 -10.23 3.14
N LEU A 66 -1.44 -10.59 3.16
CA LEU A 66 -1.00 -11.97 3.06
C LEU A 66 -1.65 -12.84 4.15
N GLY A 67 -2.19 -13.98 3.75
CA GLY A 67 -2.89 -14.96 4.59
C GLY A 67 -4.37 -14.63 4.88
N LYS A 68 -4.82 -13.39 4.62
CA LYS A 68 -6.24 -13.01 4.75
C LYS A 68 -6.91 -12.85 3.39
N ASP A 69 -6.25 -12.11 2.50
CA ASP A 69 -6.75 -11.76 1.16
C ASP A 69 -6.01 -12.58 0.09
N THR A 70 -5.40 -13.70 0.49
CA THR A 70 -4.64 -14.60 -0.37
C THR A 70 -5.09 -16.04 -0.20
N VAL A 71 -5.08 -16.79 -1.30
CA VAL A 71 -5.40 -18.22 -1.34
C VAL A 71 -4.23 -19.04 -1.91
N LYS A 72 -4.28 -20.36 -1.77
CA LYS A 72 -3.19 -21.24 -2.21
C LYS A 72 -3.18 -21.44 -3.72
N THR A 73 -4.35 -21.62 -4.33
CA THR A 73 -4.46 -21.91 -5.77
C THR A 73 -5.38 -20.93 -6.47
N GLU A 74 -5.28 -20.83 -7.80
CA GLU A 74 -6.18 -20.00 -8.59
C GLU A 74 -7.64 -20.47 -8.51
N ASN A 75 -7.86 -21.79 -8.39
CA ASN A 75 -9.21 -22.35 -8.22
C ASN A 75 -9.88 -21.84 -6.93
N ASP A 76 -9.10 -21.63 -5.88
CA ASP A 76 -9.60 -21.10 -4.60
C ASP A 76 -10.01 -19.62 -4.67
N ILE A 77 -9.63 -18.90 -5.74
CA ILE A 77 -10.13 -17.53 -5.98
C ILE A 77 -11.63 -17.58 -6.24
N ASN A 78 -12.11 -18.63 -6.93
CA ASN A 78 -13.52 -18.92 -7.18
C ASN A 78 -14.32 -17.69 -7.68
N GLY A 79 -13.75 -16.94 -8.64
CA GLY A 79 -14.36 -15.75 -9.23
C GLY A 79 -14.33 -14.49 -8.35
N SER A 80 -13.74 -14.55 -7.15
CA SER A 80 -13.61 -13.38 -6.27
C SER A 80 -12.68 -12.33 -6.86
N THR A 81 -13.19 -11.10 -6.97
CA THR A 81 -12.38 -9.93 -7.32
C THR A 81 -11.54 -9.41 -6.14
N TYR A 82 -11.69 -9.99 -4.95
CA TYR A 82 -11.03 -9.56 -3.72
C TYR A 82 -9.84 -10.43 -3.32
N LEU A 83 -9.70 -11.64 -3.86
CA LEU A 83 -8.61 -12.55 -3.55
C LEU A 83 -7.52 -12.54 -4.62
N VAL A 84 -6.32 -12.97 -4.23
CA VAL A 84 -5.18 -13.29 -5.12
C VAL A 84 -4.49 -14.56 -4.61
N THR A 85 -3.59 -15.16 -5.38
CA THR A 85 -2.79 -16.28 -4.85
C THR A 85 -1.65 -15.77 -3.96
N GLU A 86 -1.22 -16.58 -2.99
CA GLU A 86 -0.01 -16.29 -2.21
C GLU A 86 1.22 -16.19 -3.13
N GLN A 87 1.30 -17.05 -4.15
CA GLN A 87 2.39 -17.01 -5.13
C GLN A 87 2.46 -15.65 -5.85
N TRP A 88 1.31 -15.14 -6.32
CA TRP A 88 1.25 -13.83 -6.96
C TRP A 88 1.64 -12.71 -5.99
N TRP A 89 1.14 -12.76 -4.76
CA TRP A 89 1.49 -11.78 -3.73
C TRP A 89 3.00 -11.74 -3.48
N HIS A 90 3.63 -12.91 -3.36
CA HIS A 90 5.07 -13.02 -3.19
C HIS A 90 5.85 -12.54 -4.42
N ALA A 91 5.38 -12.81 -5.63
CA ALA A 91 6.01 -12.33 -6.84
C ALA A 91 6.08 -10.80 -6.90
N VAL A 92 4.97 -10.10 -6.59
CA VAL A 92 4.94 -8.62 -6.53
C VAL A 92 5.87 -8.10 -5.41
N ALA A 93 5.86 -8.74 -4.24
CA ALA A 93 6.73 -8.35 -3.14
C ALA A 93 8.22 -8.50 -3.48
N ASP A 94 8.60 -9.63 -4.08
CA ASP A 94 9.97 -9.92 -4.48
C ASP A 94 10.44 -8.98 -5.60
N ASP A 95 9.57 -8.71 -6.57
CA ASP A 95 9.83 -7.79 -7.65
C ASP A 95 10.05 -6.36 -7.14
N CYS A 96 9.21 -5.91 -6.21
CA CYS A 96 9.42 -4.64 -5.52
C CYS A 96 10.78 -4.62 -4.78
N MET A 97 11.13 -5.69 -4.07
CA MET A 97 12.42 -5.74 -3.37
C MET A 97 13.62 -5.65 -4.33
N LYS A 98 13.50 -6.19 -5.55
CA LYS A 98 14.55 -6.15 -6.58
C LYS A 98 14.60 -4.83 -7.34
N HIS A 99 13.46 -4.29 -7.75
CA HIS A 99 13.37 -3.22 -8.74
C HIS A 99 12.65 -1.96 -8.23
N GLY A 100 11.91 -2.07 -7.14
CA GLY A 100 11.11 -0.99 -6.58
C GLY A 100 11.89 0.02 -5.75
N GLU A 101 11.29 1.19 -5.61
CA GLU A 101 11.78 2.29 -4.78
C GLU A 101 11.39 2.07 -3.32
N LYS A 102 12.34 2.23 -2.40
CA LYS A 102 12.19 1.83 -1.00
C LYS A 102 12.17 3.06 -0.10
N TYR A 103 11.24 3.07 0.85
CA TYR A 103 11.07 4.15 1.80
C TYR A 103 10.89 3.65 3.22
N VAL A 104 11.41 4.41 4.19
CA VAL A 104 11.28 4.11 5.60
C VAL A 104 10.67 5.31 6.31
N ILE A 105 9.56 5.06 7.02
CA ILE A 105 8.95 6.03 7.92
C ILE A 105 9.30 5.60 9.35
N GLN A 106 10.07 6.44 10.03
CA GLN A 106 10.39 6.25 11.46
C GLN A 106 9.14 6.50 12.32
N PRO A 107 9.06 5.93 13.54
CA PRO A 107 8.00 6.26 14.48
C PRO A 107 7.84 7.77 14.67
N PHE A 108 6.59 8.23 14.78
CA PHE A 108 6.28 9.65 14.95
C PHE A 108 5.05 9.86 15.83
N LYS A 109 4.97 11.04 16.45
CA LYS A 109 3.78 11.48 17.20
C LYS A 109 2.83 12.20 16.24
N VAL A 110 1.54 11.87 16.32
CA VAL A 110 0.50 12.64 15.64
C VAL A 110 0.24 13.88 16.49
N ALA A 111 0.21 15.07 15.89
CA ALA A 111 -0.21 16.26 16.60
C ALA A 111 -1.64 16.08 17.11
N GLU A 112 -1.89 16.41 18.38
CA GLU A 112 -3.25 16.44 18.89
C GLU A 112 -4.06 17.47 18.10
N PRO A 113 -5.33 17.16 17.74
CA PRO A 113 -6.18 18.17 17.13
C PRO A 113 -6.26 19.37 18.08
N ALA A 114 -6.06 20.57 17.52
CA ALA A 114 -6.24 21.80 18.28
C ALA A 114 -7.62 21.76 18.93
N LYS A 115 -7.68 22.03 20.24
CA LYS A 115 -8.95 22.21 20.93
C LYS A 115 -9.73 23.31 20.19
N PRO A 116 -11.05 23.17 19.99
CA PRO A 116 -11.86 24.27 19.51
C PRO A 116 -11.60 25.48 20.41
N SER A 117 -11.35 26.64 19.83
CA SER A 117 -11.42 27.89 20.58
C SER A 117 -12.87 28.10 20.96
N ASP A 118 -13.16 28.09 22.25
CA ASP A 118 -14.45 28.53 22.78
C ASP A 118 -14.48 30.06 22.67
N ASP A 119 -14.96 30.59 21.54
CA ASP A 119 -15.36 31.99 21.36
C ASP A 119 -16.90 32.11 21.39
#